data_AF-A0A841GX65-F1
#
_entry.id   AF-A0A841GX65-F1
#
_cell.length_a   1.000
_cell.length_b   1.000
_cell.length_c   1.000
_cell.angle_alpha   90.00
_cell.angle_beta   90.00
_cell.angle_gamma   90.00
#
_symmetry.space_group_name_H-M   'P 1'
#
loop_
_entity.id
_entity.type
_entity.pdbx_description
1 polymer ?
#
loop_
_entity_poly.entity_id
_entity_poly.type
_entity_poly.pdbx_seq_one_letter_code
_entity_poly.pdbx_strand_id
1 'polypeptide(L)'
;MPVVGSGILSWSVFERLGGRYGTIFLSPSDFLERVHHPVMLDTDALHALEGESVRLAVRVLECRSSGHAGDSLLYLVPGPPPAPGSVHELGAGPLFLEDQREIPVAEHPTGLGIGIRPSDGRTEMWMDPRVLYRVHDQTVELLIDRTTAPETPPSPLLPGAGDDAPAG
;
A
#
# COMPACT_ATOMS: atom_id res chain seq x y z
N MET A 1 4.37 -2.19 16.16
CA MET A 1 4.83 -2.12 14.76
C MET A 1 6.04 -1.20 14.63
N PRO A 2 7.24 -1.78 14.52
CA PRO A 2 8.45 -1.12 14.06
C PRO A 2 8.28 -0.41 12.71
N VAL A 3 9.04 0.68 12.51
CA VAL A 3 9.20 1.35 11.21
C VAL A 3 10.30 0.64 10.43
N VAL A 4 10.03 0.29 9.18
CA VAL A 4 11.01 -0.35 8.27
C VAL A 4 11.25 0.45 6.98
N GLY A 5 10.60 1.60 6.82
CA GLY A 5 10.86 2.47 5.70
C GLY A 5 10.07 3.77 5.74
N SER A 6 10.42 4.69 4.86
CA SER A 6 9.69 5.94 4.63
C SER A 6 9.84 6.42 3.19
N GLY A 7 8.80 7.04 2.65
CA GLY A 7 8.74 7.53 1.27
C GLY A 7 7.31 7.84 0.88
N ILE A 8 7.07 8.04 -0.41
CA ILE A 8 5.71 8.27 -0.95
C ILE A 8 5.12 6.93 -1.36
N LEU A 9 3.96 6.56 -0.80
CA LEU A 9 3.36 5.26 -1.08
C LEU A 9 2.85 5.17 -2.52
N SER A 10 3.28 4.12 -3.22
CA SER A 10 2.85 3.81 -4.58
C SER A 10 2.79 2.28 -4.80
N TRP A 11 2.38 1.87 -5.99
CA TRP A 11 2.37 0.48 -6.44
C TRP A 11 2.46 0.41 -7.96
N SER A 12 2.86 -0.74 -8.49
CA SER A 12 2.99 -0.95 -9.93
C SER A 12 1.62 -0.84 -10.62
N VAL A 13 1.57 -0.22 -11.80
CA VAL A 13 0.34 -0.18 -12.62
C VAL A 13 -0.20 -1.59 -12.91
N PHE A 14 0.66 -2.61 -12.94
CA PHE A 14 0.26 -4.00 -13.13
C PHE A 14 -0.59 -4.56 -11.98
N GLU A 15 -0.47 -4.03 -10.77
CA GLU A 15 -1.34 -4.39 -9.65
C GLU A 15 -2.80 -4.03 -9.95
N ARG A 16 -3.01 -2.83 -10.51
CA ARG A 16 -4.33 -2.37 -10.94
C ARG A 16 -4.81 -3.14 -12.16
N LEU A 17 -3.98 -3.26 -13.19
CA LEU A 17 -4.37 -3.90 -14.45
C LEU A 17 -4.68 -5.40 -14.27
N GLY A 18 -4.01 -6.07 -13.35
CA GLY A 18 -4.24 -7.47 -13.01
C GLY A 18 -5.21 -7.70 -11.85
N GLY A 19 -5.73 -6.64 -11.22
CA GLY A 19 -6.61 -6.74 -10.04
C GLY A 19 -5.95 -7.37 -8.81
N ARG A 20 -4.61 -7.48 -8.77
CA ARG A 20 -3.88 -8.20 -7.71
C ARG A 20 -3.82 -7.39 -6.42
N TYR A 21 -3.42 -6.12 -6.49
CA TYR A 21 -3.21 -5.26 -5.33
C TYR A 21 -2.40 -5.95 -4.21
N GLY A 22 -1.31 -6.61 -4.60
CA GLY A 22 -0.52 -7.49 -3.74
C GLY A 22 0.80 -6.92 -3.27
N THR A 23 1.33 -5.90 -3.93
CA THR A 23 2.56 -5.22 -3.54
C THR A 23 2.40 -3.71 -3.52
N ILE A 24 3.19 -3.07 -2.66
CA ILE A 24 3.42 -1.63 -2.63
C ILE A 24 4.92 -1.35 -2.74
N PHE A 25 5.28 -0.11 -3.06
CA PHE A 25 6.64 0.38 -2.91
C PHE A 25 6.66 1.82 -2.40
N LEU A 26 7.87 2.28 -2.02
CA LEU A 26 8.12 3.64 -1.59
C LEU A 26 8.82 4.40 -2.72
N SER A 27 8.12 5.38 -3.27
CA SER A 27 8.57 6.29 -4.33
C SER A 27 9.25 7.53 -3.75
N PRO A 28 10.24 8.12 -4.45
CA PRO A 28 10.81 9.40 -4.06
C PRO A 28 9.96 10.59 -4.51
N SER A 29 8.91 10.38 -5.31
CA SER A 29 7.98 11.44 -5.75
C SER A 29 6.52 11.00 -5.78
N ASP A 30 5.60 11.97 -5.75
CA ASP A 30 4.19 11.73 -6.02
C ASP A 30 3.93 11.48 -7.51
N PHE A 31 2.73 11.01 -7.83
CA PHE A 31 2.30 10.66 -9.20
C PHE A 31 2.48 11.77 -10.23
N LEU A 32 2.43 13.05 -9.81
CA LEU A 32 2.58 14.21 -10.69
C LEU A 32 3.99 14.83 -10.64
N GLU A 33 4.93 14.21 -9.92
CA GLU A 33 6.31 14.68 -9.75
C GLU A 33 6.42 16.12 -9.22
N ARG A 34 5.52 16.51 -8.32
CA ARG A 34 5.47 17.85 -7.71
C ARG A 34 6.11 17.88 -6.35
N VAL A 35 6.13 16.75 -5.66
CA VAL A 35 6.67 16.59 -4.32
C VAL A 35 7.75 15.52 -4.36
N HIS A 36 8.85 15.76 -3.65
CA HIS A 36 9.92 14.79 -3.48
C HIS A 36 10.15 14.48 -2.01
N HIS A 37 10.39 13.21 -1.70
CA HIS A 37 10.74 12.74 -0.37
C HIS A 37 11.86 11.69 -0.48
N PRO A 38 12.93 11.75 0.34
CA PRO A 38 13.93 10.69 0.36
C PRO A 38 13.31 9.34 0.69
N VAL A 39 13.68 8.29 -0.05
CA VAL A 39 13.27 6.93 0.26
C VAL A 39 14.25 6.31 1.23
N MET A 40 13.72 5.78 2.33
CA MET A 40 14.44 4.95 3.28
C MET A 40 13.76 3.59 3.32
N LEU A 41 14.54 2.51 3.28
CA LEU A 41 14.02 1.16 3.41
C LEU A 41 15.06 0.27 4.11
N ASP A 42 14.64 -0.36 5.19
CA ASP A 42 15.42 -1.38 5.89
C ASP A 42 15.20 -2.73 5.21
N THR A 43 15.98 -2.97 4.16
CA THR A 43 15.89 -4.21 3.36
C THR A 43 16.28 -5.43 4.17
N ASP A 44 17.20 -5.30 5.12
CA ASP A 44 17.64 -6.41 5.97
C ASP A 44 16.52 -6.85 6.92
N ALA A 45 15.81 -5.89 7.52
CA ALA A 45 14.64 -6.18 8.35
C ALA A 45 13.50 -6.85 7.54
N LEU A 46 13.29 -6.41 6.29
CA LEU A 46 12.29 -7.01 5.40
C LEU A 46 12.65 -8.45 5.01
N HIS A 47 13.90 -8.70 4.59
CA HIS A 47 14.35 -10.06 4.27
C HIS A 47 14.30 -10.99 5.50
N ALA A 48 14.56 -10.47 6.69
CA ALA A 48 14.44 -11.24 7.94
C ALA A 48 12.99 -11.60 8.32
N LEU A 49 11.99 -10.99 7.66
CA LEU A 49 10.56 -11.24 7.85
C LEU A 49 9.93 -11.95 6.65
N GLU A 50 10.67 -12.20 5.58
CA GLU A 50 10.13 -12.81 4.36
C GLU A 50 9.60 -14.22 4.63
N GLY A 51 8.37 -14.48 4.19
CA GLY A 51 7.62 -15.72 4.45
C GLY A 51 6.90 -15.77 5.80
N GLU A 52 7.25 -14.89 6.75
CA GLU A 52 6.57 -14.81 8.05
C GLU A 52 5.20 -14.15 7.93
N SER A 53 4.26 -14.58 8.78
CA SER A 53 2.98 -13.88 8.90
C SER A 53 3.18 -12.54 9.61
N VAL A 54 2.88 -11.46 8.89
CA VAL A 54 3.04 -10.09 9.37
C VAL A 54 1.75 -9.30 9.20
N ARG A 55 1.65 -8.21 9.95
CA ARG A 55 0.73 -7.11 9.69
C ARG A 55 1.50 -6.00 9.00
N LEU A 56 1.02 -5.54 7.86
CA LEU A 56 1.59 -4.42 7.11
C LEU A 56 0.67 -3.21 7.25
N ALA A 57 1.24 -2.08 7.66
CA ALA A 57 0.50 -0.83 7.82
C ALA A 57 1.38 0.34 7.39
N VAL A 58 0.74 1.49 7.19
CA VAL A 58 1.43 2.76 6.94
C VAL A 58 0.96 3.81 7.93
N ARG A 59 1.89 4.65 8.39
CA ARG A 59 1.56 5.89 9.11
C ARG A 59 1.73 7.06 8.17
N VAL A 60 0.71 7.90 8.05
CA VAL A 60 0.76 9.10 7.21
C VAL A 60 1.58 10.17 7.92
N LEU A 61 2.64 10.66 7.28
CA LEU A 61 3.45 11.78 7.78
C LEU A 61 2.96 13.12 7.21
N GLU A 62 2.72 13.14 5.91
CA GLU A 62 2.25 14.32 5.18
C GLU A 62 1.17 13.92 4.20
N CYS A 63 0.10 14.71 4.15
CA CYS A 63 -1.04 14.44 3.30
C CYS A 63 -1.15 15.41 2.12
N ARG A 64 -1.64 14.93 0.97
CA ARG A 64 -1.91 15.70 -0.24
C ARG A 64 -3.01 15.06 -1.09
N SER A 65 -3.62 15.84 -1.96
CA SER A 65 -4.53 15.28 -2.96
C SER A 65 -3.73 14.42 -3.95
N SER A 66 -4.15 13.17 -4.12
CA SER A 66 -3.56 12.25 -5.08
C SER A 66 -3.88 12.68 -6.52
N GLY A 67 -2.89 12.60 -7.41
CA GLY A 67 -3.07 12.90 -8.85
C GLY A 67 -3.67 11.74 -9.64
N HIS A 68 -3.75 10.56 -9.05
CA HIS A 68 -4.21 9.34 -9.70
C HIS A 68 -5.72 9.37 -10.02
N ALA A 69 -6.11 8.93 -11.22
CA ALA A 69 -7.51 8.95 -11.67
C ALA A 69 -8.43 7.92 -10.99
N GLY A 70 -7.83 6.86 -10.43
CA GLY A 70 -8.53 5.77 -9.73
C GLY A 70 -8.54 4.45 -10.51
N ASP A 71 -9.43 3.55 -10.09
CA ASP A 71 -9.77 2.32 -10.79
C ASP A 71 -11.28 2.29 -11.08
N SER A 72 -11.61 2.52 -12.36
CA SER A 72 -12.99 2.54 -12.82
C SER A 72 -13.67 1.17 -12.79
N LEU A 73 -12.92 0.06 -12.88
CA LEU A 73 -13.50 -1.29 -12.81
C LEU A 73 -13.98 -1.60 -11.39
N LEU A 74 -13.32 -1.00 -10.39
CA LEU A 74 -13.65 -1.16 -8.97
C LEU A 74 -14.47 -0.01 -8.40
N TYR A 75 -14.80 1.00 -9.23
CA TYR A 75 -15.45 2.24 -8.79
C TYR A 75 -14.69 2.97 -7.68
N LEU A 76 -13.36 2.91 -7.72
CA LEU A 76 -12.49 3.53 -6.73
C LEU A 76 -11.85 4.79 -7.33
N VAL A 77 -11.88 5.87 -6.56
CA VAL A 77 -11.10 7.08 -6.81
C VAL A 77 -10.38 7.44 -5.51
N PRO A 78 -9.22 8.14 -5.56
CA PRO A 78 -8.62 8.64 -4.34
C PRO A 78 -9.62 9.53 -3.58
N GLY A 79 -9.89 9.16 -2.32
CA GLY A 79 -10.75 9.93 -1.43
C GLY A 79 -10.03 11.15 -0.85
N PRO A 80 -10.68 11.89 0.07
CA PRO A 80 -10.03 12.94 0.84
C PRO A 80 -8.75 12.44 1.51
N PRO A 81 -7.67 13.25 1.54
CA PRO A 81 -6.41 12.82 2.14
C PRO A 81 -6.60 12.45 3.62
N PRO A 82 -5.96 11.37 4.09
CA PRO A 82 -6.00 10.98 5.50
C PRO A 82 -5.29 12.01 6.39
N ALA A 83 -5.68 12.09 7.65
CA ALA A 83 -5.03 12.98 8.61
C ALA A 83 -3.56 12.56 8.87
N PRO A 84 -2.60 13.49 8.97
CA PRO A 84 -1.26 13.19 9.46
C PRO A 84 -1.29 12.48 10.81
N GLY A 85 -0.39 11.51 11.00
CA GLY A 85 -0.32 10.63 12.17
C GLY A 85 -1.28 9.44 12.14
N SER A 86 -2.27 9.41 11.24
CA SER A 86 -3.17 8.26 11.11
C SER A 86 -2.44 7.02 10.61
N VAL A 87 -2.84 5.86 11.12
CA VAL A 87 -2.29 4.55 10.75
C VAL A 87 -3.34 3.76 9.99
N HIS A 88 -2.97 3.22 8.83
CA HIS A 88 -3.85 2.45 7.96
C HIS A 88 -3.24 1.07 7.73
N GLU A 89 -3.98 0.02 8.07
CA GLU A 89 -3.56 -1.36 7.81
C GLU A 89 -3.80 -1.69 6.34
N LEU A 90 -2.75 -2.13 5.65
CA LEU A 90 -2.83 -2.54 4.24
C LEU A 90 -3.26 -3.99 4.12
N GLY A 91 -2.85 -4.83 5.09
CA GLY A 91 -3.25 -6.22 5.17
C GLY A 91 -2.42 -7.01 6.18
N ALA A 92 -2.79 -8.28 6.35
CA ALA A 92 -2.08 -9.24 7.18
C ALA A 92 -1.98 -10.59 6.47
N GLY A 93 -0.83 -11.23 6.57
CA GLY A 93 -0.51 -12.51 5.93
C GLY A 93 1.00 -12.71 5.73
N PRO A 94 1.41 -13.79 5.07
CA PRO A 94 2.81 -14.03 4.68
C PRO A 94 3.41 -12.85 3.92
N LEU A 95 4.49 -12.27 4.44
CA LEU A 95 5.29 -11.28 3.73
C LEU A 95 5.96 -11.95 2.52
N PHE A 96 5.97 -11.28 1.38
CA PHE A 96 6.85 -11.62 0.27
C PHE A 96 7.46 -10.35 -0.31
N LEU A 97 8.65 -10.51 -0.89
CA LEU A 97 9.33 -9.43 -1.57
C LEU A 97 9.35 -9.73 -3.07
N GLU A 98 9.08 -8.72 -3.88
CA GLU A 98 9.03 -8.85 -5.34
C GLU A 98 10.10 -7.95 -5.96
N ASP A 99 10.89 -8.53 -6.86
CA ASP A 99 11.80 -7.75 -7.69
C ASP A 99 10.99 -7.00 -8.75
N GLN A 100 11.03 -5.67 -8.67
CA GLN A 100 10.32 -4.76 -9.56
C GLN A 100 11.28 -3.82 -10.28
N ARG A 101 12.51 -4.29 -10.59
CA ARG A 101 13.53 -3.51 -11.31
C ARG A 101 13.14 -3.11 -12.74
N GLU A 102 12.02 -3.61 -13.26
CA GLU A 102 11.38 -3.11 -14.48
C GLU A 102 10.76 -1.72 -14.31
N ILE A 103 10.44 -1.30 -13.08
CA ILE A 103 10.01 0.06 -12.77
C ILE A 103 11.25 0.98 -12.80
N PRO A 104 11.17 2.17 -13.44
CA PRO A 104 12.30 3.09 -13.50
C PRO A 104 12.85 3.44 -12.11
N VAL A 105 14.18 3.42 -11.95
CA VAL A 105 14.87 3.75 -10.68
C VAL A 105 14.50 5.12 -10.13
N ALA A 106 14.14 6.07 -11.01
CA ALA A 106 13.68 7.40 -10.62
C ALA A 106 12.35 7.35 -9.84
N GLU A 107 11.50 6.36 -10.11
CA GLU A 107 10.21 6.13 -9.45
C GLU A 107 10.34 5.11 -8.31
N HIS A 108 11.25 4.14 -8.43
CA HIS A 108 11.42 3.05 -7.48
C HIS A 108 12.89 2.74 -7.23
N PRO A 109 13.58 3.54 -6.40
CA PRO A 109 15.04 3.46 -6.24
C PRO A 109 15.52 2.15 -5.59
N THR A 110 14.65 1.45 -4.86
CA THR A 110 14.99 0.17 -4.22
C THR A 110 14.78 -1.03 -5.14
N GLY A 111 13.95 -0.92 -6.17
CA GLY A 111 13.53 -2.06 -7.01
C GLY A 111 12.79 -3.17 -6.24
N LEU A 112 12.40 -2.92 -4.99
CA LEU A 112 11.77 -3.90 -4.10
C LEU A 112 10.30 -3.57 -3.86
N GLY A 113 9.41 -4.44 -4.36
CA GLY A 113 8.00 -4.47 -4.01
C GLY A 113 7.79 -5.22 -2.70
N ILE A 114 6.92 -4.71 -1.85
CA ILE A 114 6.65 -5.21 -0.50
C ILE A 114 5.21 -5.69 -0.48
N GLY A 115 5.00 -6.99 -0.31
CA GLY A 115 3.70 -7.59 -0.49
C GLY A 115 3.25 -8.51 0.62
N ILE A 116 1.92 -8.69 0.69
CA ILE A 116 1.28 -9.67 1.55
C ILE A 116 0.57 -10.66 0.64
N ARG A 117 1.00 -11.93 0.69
CA ARG A 117 0.42 -12.99 -0.13
C ARG A 117 -0.65 -13.72 0.67
N PRO A 118 -1.91 -13.76 0.21
CA PRO A 118 -2.95 -14.52 0.89
C PRO A 118 -2.69 -16.03 0.79
N SER A 119 -3.05 -16.76 1.84
CA SER A 119 -2.96 -18.23 1.91
C SER A 119 -4.28 -18.93 1.55
N ASP A 120 -5.36 -18.18 1.36
CA ASP A 120 -6.70 -18.67 1.02
C ASP A 120 -6.88 -19.06 -0.47
N GLY A 121 -5.84 -18.87 -1.29
CA GLY A 121 -5.83 -19.20 -2.71
C GLY A 121 -6.41 -18.13 -3.63
N ARG A 122 -6.80 -16.95 -3.13
CA ARG A 122 -7.26 -15.85 -4.00
C ARG A 122 -6.13 -15.33 -4.88
N THR A 123 -6.44 -15.08 -6.14
CA THR A 123 -5.50 -14.56 -7.14
C THR A 123 -5.59 -13.05 -7.33
N GLU A 124 -6.62 -12.43 -6.77
CA GLU A 124 -6.95 -11.01 -6.89
C GLU A 124 -7.20 -10.43 -5.50
N MET A 125 -7.10 -9.12 -5.38
CA MET A 125 -7.45 -8.36 -4.17
C MET A 125 -6.73 -8.89 -2.94
N TRP A 126 -5.41 -8.82 -2.96
CA TRP A 126 -4.58 -9.31 -1.86
C TRP A 126 -4.64 -8.36 -0.66
N MET A 127 -4.47 -7.05 -0.91
CA MET A 127 -4.75 -5.96 0.04
C MET A 127 -6.08 -5.27 -0.29
N ASP A 128 -6.64 -4.48 0.64
CA ASP A 128 -7.86 -3.71 0.37
C ASP A 128 -7.54 -2.47 -0.51
N PRO A 129 -7.99 -2.43 -1.78
CA PRO A 129 -7.66 -1.33 -2.68
C PRO A 129 -8.24 0.01 -2.21
N ARG A 130 -9.30 0.03 -1.38
CA ARG A 130 -9.80 1.29 -0.80
C ARG A 130 -8.78 1.94 0.09
N VAL A 131 -8.11 1.13 0.92
CA VAL A 131 -7.05 1.64 1.79
C VAL A 131 -5.90 2.11 0.93
N LEU A 132 -5.47 1.33 -0.05
CA LEU A 132 -4.40 1.71 -0.98
C LEU A 132 -4.69 3.06 -1.66
N TYR A 133 -5.87 3.24 -2.23
CA TYR A 133 -6.28 4.50 -2.86
C TYR A 133 -6.36 5.68 -1.89
N ARG A 134 -6.70 5.41 -0.62
CA ARG A 134 -6.74 6.44 0.43
C ARG A 134 -5.35 6.92 0.82
N VAL A 135 -4.36 6.04 0.83
CA VAL A 135 -2.97 6.36 1.23
C VAL A 135 -2.00 6.54 0.06
N HIS A 136 -2.47 6.41 -1.19
CA HIS A 136 -1.71 6.70 -2.40
C HIS A 136 -1.19 8.14 -2.43
N ASP A 137 0.02 8.36 -2.95
CA ASP A 137 0.70 9.67 -3.05
C ASP A 137 1.02 10.35 -1.71
N GLN A 138 0.72 9.73 -0.57
CA GLN A 138 1.02 10.30 0.75
C GLN A 138 2.46 9.97 1.15
N THR A 139 3.13 10.90 1.85
CA THR A 139 4.39 10.53 2.53
C THR A 139 4.04 9.68 3.74
N VAL A 140 4.65 8.51 3.85
CA VAL A 140 4.37 7.55 4.91
C VAL A 140 5.62 7.03 5.60
N GLU A 141 5.43 6.50 6.80
CA GLU A 141 6.30 5.46 7.37
C GLU A 141 5.66 4.10 7.10
N LEU A 142 6.47 3.13 6.66
CA LEU A 142 6.07 1.74 6.53
C LEU A 142 6.25 1.02 7.88
N LEU A 143 5.17 0.43 8.36
CA LEU A 143 5.09 -0.27 9.63
C LEU A 143 4.89 -1.76 9.39
N ILE A 144 5.67 -2.59 10.07
CA ILE A 144 5.53 -4.05 9.99
C ILE A 144 5.64 -4.67 11.37
N ASP A 145 4.89 -5.73 11.63
CA ASP A 145 4.99 -6.49 12.88
C ASP A 145 4.63 -7.95 12.64
N ARG A 146 5.23 -8.87 13.38
CA ARG A 146 4.83 -10.29 13.32
C ARG A 146 3.42 -10.42 13.88
N THR A 147 2.62 -11.29 13.30
CA THR A 147 1.23 -11.48 13.73
C THR A 147 0.83 -12.95 13.68
N THR A 148 -0.06 -13.33 14.60
CA THR A 148 -0.81 -14.59 14.55
C THR A 148 -2.29 -14.33 14.24
N ALA A 149 -2.67 -13.08 13.99
CA ALA A 149 -4.03 -12.73 13.60
C ALA A 149 -4.35 -13.38 12.24
N PRO A 150 -5.62 -13.77 12.01
CA PRO A 150 -6.04 -14.27 10.72
C PRO A 150 -5.77 -13.23 9.63
N GLU A 151 -5.56 -13.73 8.41
CA GLU A 151 -5.50 -12.87 7.23
C GLU A 151 -6.80 -12.07 7.11
N THR A 152 -6.66 -10.81 6.72
CA THR A 152 -7.80 -9.93 6.51
C THR A 152 -8.12 -9.91 5.02
N PRO A 153 -9.23 -10.53 4.57
CA PRO A 153 -9.67 -10.35 3.20
C PRO A 153 -10.10 -8.90 2.98
N PRO A 154 -9.96 -8.37 1.75
CA PRO A 154 -10.50 -7.07 1.38
C PRO A 154 -12.00 -6.99 1.67
N SER A 155 -12.46 -5.79 2.01
CA SER A 155 -13.90 -5.56 2.14
C SER A 155 -14.58 -5.76 0.77
N PRO A 156 -15.75 -6.42 0.68
CA PRO A 156 -16.48 -6.58 -0.57
C PRO A 156 -16.72 -5.24 -1.27
N LEU A 157 -16.35 -5.12 -2.55
CA LEU A 157 -16.63 -3.93 -3.37
C LEU A 157 -18.10 -3.95 -3.82
N LEU A 158 -18.97 -3.37 -3.00
CA LEU A 158 -20.36 -3.16 -3.38
C LEU A 158 -20.47 -1.88 -4.23
N PRO A 159 -21.11 -1.95 -5.42
CA PRO A 159 -21.43 -0.75 -6.18
C PRO A 159 -22.28 0.21 -5.32
N GLY A 160 -21.80 1.42 -5.08
CA GLY A 160 -22.55 2.47 -4.36
C GLY A 160 -22.35 2.54 -2.85
N ALA A 161 -21.46 1.74 -2.24
CA ALA A 161 -21.03 1.94 -0.86
C ALA A 161 -19.98 3.07 -0.80
N GLY A 162 -20.41 4.31 -0.99
CA GLY A 162 -19.63 5.46 -0.54
C GLY A 162 -19.58 5.45 1.00
N ASP A 163 -18.44 5.78 1.57
CA ASP A 163 -18.22 5.99 3.02
C ASP A 163 -18.97 7.25 3.53
N ASP A 164 -20.23 7.44 3.15
CA ASP A 164 -21.10 8.50 3.63
C ASP A 164 -22.36 7.88 4.27
N ALA A 165 -22.17 7.38 5.49
CA ALA A 165 -23.24 7.41 6.47
C ALA A 165 -22.76 8.29 7.64
N PRO A 166 -23.28 9.52 7.81
CA PRO A 166 -23.04 10.25 9.04
C PRO A 166 -23.62 9.42 10.20
N ALA A 167 -22.80 9.20 11.23
CA ALA A 167 -23.29 8.71 12.51
C ALA A 167 -24.38 9.69 13.00
N GLY A 168 -25.53 9.14 13.39
CA GLY A 168 -26.75 9.89 13.70
C GLY A 168 -26.69 10.78 14.94
#